data_AF-A0A644YXF0-F1
#
_entry.id   AF-A0A644YXF0-F1
#
_cell.length_a   1.000
_cell.length_b   1.000
_cell.length_c   1.000
_cell.angle_alpha   90.00
_cell.angle_beta   90.00
_cell.angle_gamma   90.00
#
_symmetry.space_group_name_H-M   'P 1'
#
loop_
_entity.id
_entity.type
_entity.pdbx_description
1 polymer ?
#
loop_
_entity_poly.entity_id
_entity_poly.type
_entity_poly.pdbx_seq_one_letter_code
_entity_poly.pdbx_strand_id
1 'polypeptide(L)'
;MKRETIESLIPETVENRAAVIDKIMTEAGKDITREQKKFEDYDDIKGQLTKAQATITELEKVKGSADELQKQIDAYKTAETERVANEAKTAKQREAAQRFTSVKGQHEFIDPDIEDAVMNKFMAAVDDPANKGKGDAEIYTTLTKDKPFFKSMNPNVNMGGVGDVSAVGAITPEQFAKMGMRERSELAAKDPKQYDLLSKRSK
;
A
#
# COMPACT_ATOMS: atom_id res chain seq x y z
N MET A 1 8.25 -81.63 -0.88
CA MET A 1 7.61 -82.96 -0.69
C MET A 1 8.60 -83.86 0.02
N LYS A 2 8.18 -84.72 0.97
CA LYS A 2 9.08 -85.59 1.72
C LYS A 2 9.18 -86.97 1.05
N ARG A 3 10.34 -87.64 1.18
CA ARG A 3 10.58 -88.97 0.59
C ARG A 3 9.56 -90.01 1.06
N GLU A 4 9.25 -90.00 2.36
CA GLU A 4 8.23 -90.85 3.00
C GLU A 4 6.86 -90.71 2.32
N THR A 5 6.50 -89.50 1.89
CA THR A 5 5.25 -89.25 1.18
C THR A 5 5.25 -89.91 -0.19
N ILE A 6 6.35 -89.82 -0.96
CA ILE A 6 6.47 -90.46 -2.28
C ILE A 6 6.50 -91.97 -2.14
N GLU A 7 7.17 -92.49 -1.10
CA GLU A 7 7.22 -93.91 -0.81
C GLU A 7 5.83 -94.49 -0.53
N SER A 8 4.98 -93.76 0.21
CA SER A 8 3.59 -94.18 0.45
C SER A 8 2.69 -94.20 -0.80
N LEU A 9 3.07 -93.44 -1.84
CA LEU A 9 2.29 -93.29 -3.08
C LEU A 9 2.70 -94.28 -4.18
N ILE A 10 3.86 -94.92 -4.06
CA ILE A 10 4.40 -95.86 -5.05
C ILE A 10 4.47 -97.26 -4.41
N PRO A 11 3.65 -98.22 -4.88
CA PRO A 11 3.64 -99.58 -4.33
C PRO A 11 5.02 -100.26 -4.41
N GLU A 12 5.36 -101.09 -3.42
CA GLU A 12 6.63 -101.82 -3.37
C GLU A 12 6.82 -102.80 -4.55
N THR A 13 5.72 -103.21 -5.20
CA THR A 13 5.73 -104.09 -6.37
C THR A 13 6.20 -103.43 -7.66
N VAL A 14 6.43 -102.11 -7.65
CA VAL A 14 6.94 -101.37 -8.81
C VAL A 14 8.41 -101.72 -9.05
N GLU A 15 8.71 -102.23 -10.24
CA GLU A 15 10.07 -102.51 -10.67
C GLU A 15 10.91 -101.22 -10.72
N ASN A 16 12.15 -101.26 -10.24
CA ASN A 16 13.03 -100.09 -10.11
C ASN A 16 12.44 -98.92 -9.28
N ARG A 17 11.52 -99.20 -8.34
CA ARG A 17 10.88 -98.21 -7.46
C ARG A 17 11.84 -97.17 -6.87
N ALA A 18 12.99 -97.60 -6.36
CA ALA A 18 13.98 -96.69 -5.76
C ALA A 18 14.45 -95.63 -6.76
N ALA A 19 14.76 -96.03 -8.00
CA ALA A 19 15.18 -95.12 -9.06
C ALA A 19 14.05 -94.16 -9.49
N VAL A 20 12.79 -94.63 -9.47
CA VAL A 20 11.61 -93.78 -9.73
C VAL A 20 11.46 -92.72 -8.64
N ILE A 21 11.57 -93.11 -7.37
CA ILE A 21 11.49 -92.19 -6.22
C ILE A 21 12.61 -91.14 -6.29
N ASP A 22 13.84 -91.55 -6.59
CA ASP A 22 14.99 -90.64 -6.69
C ASP A 22 14.82 -89.63 -7.83
N LYS A 23 14.26 -90.07 -8.96
CA LYS A 23 13.95 -89.18 -10.08
C LYS A 23 12.87 -88.15 -9.72
N ILE A 24 11.80 -88.56 -9.05
CA ILE A 24 10.73 -87.65 -8.59
C ILE A 24 11.30 -86.64 -7.58
N MET A 25 12.12 -87.10 -6.62
CA MET A 25 12.77 -86.20 -5.66
C MET A 25 13.69 -85.19 -6.35
N THR A 26 14.41 -85.62 -7.39
CA THR A 26 15.30 -84.75 -8.18
C THR A 26 14.52 -83.68 -8.93
N GLU A 27 13.48 -84.06 -9.67
CA GLU A 27 12.65 -83.10 -10.42
C GLU A 27 11.88 -82.17 -9.47
N ALA A 28 11.33 -82.69 -8.37
CA ALA A 28 10.69 -81.87 -7.35
C ALA A 28 11.68 -80.88 -6.70
N GLY A 29 12.93 -81.27 -6.50
CA GLY A 29 13.99 -80.37 -6.02
C GLY A 29 14.27 -79.24 -7.00
N LYS A 30 14.40 -79.55 -8.30
CA LYS A 30 14.57 -78.54 -9.36
C LYS A 30 13.40 -77.57 -9.42
N ASP A 31 12.18 -78.08 -9.31
CA ASP A 31 10.96 -77.27 -9.33
C ASP A 31 10.90 -76.31 -8.14
N ILE A 32 11.23 -76.80 -6.94
CA ILE A 32 11.30 -75.98 -5.72
C ILE A 32 12.36 -74.87 -5.87
N THR A 33 13.57 -75.21 -6.32
CA THR A 33 14.63 -74.22 -6.52
C THR A 33 14.25 -73.18 -7.57
N ARG A 34 13.62 -73.60 -8.68
CA ARG A 34 13.12 -72.69 -9.72
C ARG A 34 12.06 -71.74 -9.16
N GLU A 35 11.16 -72.22 -8.31
CA GLU A 35 10.12 -71.37 -7.74
C GLU A 35 10.67 -70.41 -6.67
N GLN A 36 11.58 -70.87 -5.81
CA GLN A 36 12.29 -70.03 -4.85
C GLN A 36 13.06 -68.90 -5.55
N LYS A 37 13.69 -69.21 -6.69
CA LYS A 37 14.44 -68.23 -7.47
C LYS A 37 13.58 -67.06 -7.96
N LYS A 38 12.30 -67.28 -8.26
CA LYS A 38 11.38 -66.19 -8.67
C LYS A 38 11.15 -65.15 -7.57
N PHE A 39 11.44 -65.50 -6.32
CA PHE A 39 11.27 -64.63 -5.16
C PHE A 39 12.61 -64.25 -4.53
N GLU A 40 13.75 -64.50 -5.19
CA GLU A 40 15.07 -64.20 -4.65
C GLU A 40 15.25 -62.70 -4.35
N ASP A 41 14.63 -61.85 -5.17
CA ASP A 41 14.68 -60.40 -5.02
C ASP A 41 13.55 -59.82 -4.15
N TYR A 42 12.67 -60.65 -3.58
CA TYR A 42 11.47 -60.18 -2.88
C TYR A 42 11.81 -59.25 -1.70
N ASP A 43 12.77 -59.64 -0.87
CA ASP A 43 13.19 -58.85 0.29
C ASP A 43 13.91 -57.56 -0.13
N ASP A 44 14.66 -57.59 -1.24
CA ASP A 44 15.32 -56.41 -1.80
C ASP A 44 14.28 -55.41 -2.33
N ILE A 45 13.33 -55.87 -3.16
CA ILE A 45 12.23 -55.05 -3.69
C ILE A 45 11.41 -54.43 -2.54
N LYS A 46 11.11 -55.21 -1.50
CA LYS A 46 10.41 -54.72 -0.30
C LYS A 46 11.22 -53.65 0.45
N GLY A 47 12.54 -53.82 0.54
CA GLY A 47 13.45 -52.83 1.09
C GLY A 47 13.49 -51.54 0.26
N GLN A 48 13.57 -51.65 -1.06
CA GLN A 48 13.54 -50.52 -1.99
C GLN A 48 12.23 -49.74 -1.89
N LEU A 49 11.09 -50.43 -1.85
CA LEU A 49 9.77 -49.81 -1.70
C LEU A 49 9.66 -49.00 -0.40
N THR A 50 10.15 -49.57 0.69
CA THR A 50 10.16 -48.90 2.00
C THR A 50 11.01 -47.63 1.99
N LYS A 51 12.21 -47.69 1.39
CA LYS A 51 13.11 -46.53 1.23
C LYS A 51 12.50 -45.45 0.33
N ALA A 52 11.87 -45.86 -0.77
CA ALA A 52 11.18 -44.94 -1.67
C ALA A 52 10.05 -44.21 -0.96
N GLN A 53 9.23 -44.92 -0.19
CA GLN A 53 8.14 -44.32 0.59
C GLN A 53 8.66 -43.31 1.62
N ALA A 54 9.73 -43.65 2.35
CA ALA A 54 10.35 -42.74 3.31
C ALA A 54 10.92 -41.48 2.65
N THR A 55 11.54 -41.64 1.48
CA THR A 55 12.08 -40.52 0.69
C THR A 55 10.96 -39.60 0.19
N ILE A 56 9.86 -40.16 -0.30
CA ILE A 56 8.68 -39.41 -0.74
C ILE A 56 8.14 -38.58 0.43
N THR A 57 7.93 -39.19 1.60
CA THR A 57 7.44 -38.49 2.79
C THR A 57 8.36 -37.34 3.20
N GLU A 58 9.68 -37.50 3.08
CA GLU A 58 10.62 -36.43 3.41
C GLU A 58 10.59 -35.30 2.37
N LEU A 59 10.52 -35.62 1.08
CA LEU A 59 10.40 -34.64 0.00
C LEU A 59 9.08 -33.84 0.09
N GLU A 60 7.98 -34.48 0.47
CA GLU A 60 6.69 -33.83 0.67
C GLU A 60 6.72 -32.78 1.78
N LYS A 61 7.45 -33.03 2.88
CA LYS A 61 7.64 -32.04 3.96
C LYS A 61 8.40 -30.82 3.47
N VAL A 62 9.49 -31.02 2.73
CA VAL A 62 10.33 -29.91 2.23
C VAL A 62 9.59 -29.08 1.17
N LYS A 63 8.76 -29.72 0.34
CA LYS A 63 7.94 -29.04 -0.67
C LYS A 63 6.98 -28.02 -0.03
N GLY A 64 6.37 -28.35 1.11
CA GLY A 64 5.52 -27.41 1.86
C GLY A 64 6.25 -26.12 2.20
N SER A 65 7.50 -26.22 2.66
CA SER A 65 8.33 -25.05 2.95
C SER A 65 8.76 -24.27 1.71
N ALA A 66 8.99 -24.94 0.58
CA ALA A 66 9.34 -24.27 -0.67
C ALA A 66 8.19 -23.40 -1.22
N ASP A 67 6.96 -23.93 -1.21
CA ASP A 67 5.77 -23.20 -1.65
C ASP A 67 5.45 -22.01 -0.72
N GLU A 68 5.65 -22.15 0.58
CA GLU A 68 5.52 -21.07 1.57
C GLU A 68 6.58 -19.99 1.39
N LEU A 69 7.84 -20.37 1.18
CA LEU A 69 8.94 -19.42 0.89
C LEU A 69 8.69 -18.67 -0.42
N GLN A 70 8.19 -19.35 -1.46
CA GLN A 70 7.86 -18.71 -2.73
C GLN A 70 6.75 -17.66 -2.55
N LYS A 71 5.69 -17.97 -1.81
CA LYS A 71 4.64 -16.99 -1.48
C LYS A 71 5.18 -15.78 -0.73
N GLN A 72 6.08 -15.98 0.23
CA GLN A 72 6.71 -14.86 0.95
C GLN A 72 7.55 -14.00 0.01
N ILE A 73 8.36 -14.61 -0.86
CA ILE A 73 9.16 -13.90 -1.85
C ILE A 73 8.27 -13.04 -2.76
N ASP A 74 7.15 -13.57 -3.24
CA ASP A 74 6.24 -12.84 -4.12
C ASP A 74 5.52 -11.70 -3.40
N ALA A 75 5.16 -11.90 -2.13
CA ALA A 75 4.63 -10.84 -1.28
C ALA A 75 5.66 -9.72 -1.07
N TYR A 76 6.92 -10.06 -0.77
CA TYR A 76 7.99 -9.07 -0.61
C TYR A 76 8.28 -8.30 -1.90
N LYS A 77 8.30 -8.98 -3.06
CA LYS A 77 8.47 -8.32 -4.36
C LYS A 77 7.34 -7.31 -4.63
N THR A 78 6.11 -7.71 -4.36
CA THR A 78 4.94 -6.83 -4.53
C THR A 78 5.04 -5.61 -3.63
N ALA A 79 5.31 -5.82 -2.34
CA ALA A 79 5.48 -4.73 -1.37
C ALA A 79 6.63 -3.78 -1.75
N GLU A 80 7.74 -4.31 -2.27
CA GLU A 80 8.87 -3.49 -2.70
C GLU A 80 8.54 -2.68 -3.97
N THR A 81 7.82 -3.26 -4.93
CA THR A 81 7.36 -2.50 -6.11
C THR A 81 6.42 -1.36 -5.73
N GLU A 82 5.53 -1.58 -4.76
CA GLU A 82 4.65 -0.54 -4.23
C GLU A 82 5.42 0.55 -3.48
N ARG A 83 6.41 0.17 -2.66
CA ARG A 83 7.28 1.11 -1.94
C ARG A 83 8.04 2.00 -2.90
N VAL A 84 8.69 1.42 -3.92
CA VAL A 84 9.45 2.18 -4.94
C VAL A 84 8.53 3.11 -5.74
N ALA A 85 7.34 2.65 -6.13
CA ALA A 85 6.37 3.48 -6.83
C ALA A 85 5.89 4.65 -5.96
N ASN A 86 5.62 4.40 -4.67
CA ASN A 86 5.20 5.44 -3.74
C ASN A 86 6.32 6.44 -3.46
N GLU A 87 7.57 5.98 -3.27
CA GLU A 87 8.73 6.85 -3.09
C GLU A 87 8.98 7.74 -4.31
N ALA A 88 8.88 7.17 -5.52
CA ALA A 88 8.97 7.94 -6.75
C ALA A 88 7.87 9.00 -6.86
N LYS A 89 6.62 8.66 -6.48
CA LYS A 89 5.51 9.60 -6.44
C LYS A 89 5.75 10.72 -5.42
N THR A 90 6.15 10.38 -4.20
CA THR A 90 6.44 11.35 -3.13
C THR A 90 7.63 12.24 -3.49
N ALA A 91 8.67 11.69 -4.11
CA ALA A 91 9.82 12.47 -4.58
C ALA A 91 9.41 13.49 -5.65
N LYS A 92 8.64 13.05 -6.67
CA LYS A 92 8.08 13.95 -7.68
C LYS A 92 7.20 15.04 -7.09
N GLN A 93 6.32 14.69 -6.15
CA GLN A 93 5.47 15.67 -5.46
C GLN A 93 6.29 16.68 -4.66
N ARG A 94 7.35 16.24 -3.98
CA ARG A 94 8.25 17.14 -3.23
C ARG A 94 9.00 18.08 -4.16
N GLU A 95 9.55 17.56 -5.26
CA GLU A 95 10.24 18.37 -6.27
C GLU A 95 9.29 19.42 -6.88
N ALA A 96 8.09 19.00 -7.26
CA ALA A 96 7.07 19.88 -7.78
C ALA A 96 6.68 21.00 -6.79
N ALA A 97 6.46 20.65 -5.52
CA ALA A 97 6.15 21.63 -4.48
C ALA A 97 7.29 22.62 -4.25
N GLN A 98 8.55 22.18 -4.31
CA GLN A 98 9.72 23.05 -4.22
C GLN A 98 9.79 24.02 -5.41
N ARG A 99 9.62 23.51 -6.63
CA ARG A 99 9.59 24.32 -7.86
C ARG A 99 8.49 25.37 -7.80
N PHE A 100 7.27 24.95 -7.42
CA PHE A 100 6.13 25.85 -7.24
C PHE A 100 6.39 26.91 -6.18
N THR A 101 6.91 26.53 -5.01
CA THR A 101 7.26 27.47 -3.93
C THR A 101 8.29 28.50 -4.40
N SER A 102 9.29 28.05 -5.18
CA SER A 102 10.34 28.94 -5.70
C SER A 102 9.78 29.99 -6.66
N VAL A 103 8.80 29.65 -7.50
CA VAL A 103 8.20 30.60 -8.45
C VAL A 103 7.06 31.42 -7.85
N LYS A 104 6.33 30.86 -6.87
CA LYS A 104 5.34 31.60 -6.06
C LYS A 104 6.00 32.77 -5.34
N GLY A 105 7.21 32.57 -4.81
CA GLY A 105 7.94 33.61 -4.10
C GLY A 105 7.13 34.14 -2.92
N GLN A 106 6.94 35.46 -2.86
CA GLN A 106 6.18 36.14 -1.78
C GLN A 106 4.69 36.31 -2.08
N HIS A 107 4.19 35.81 -3.21
CA HIS A 107 2.77 35.93 -3.53
C HIS A 107 1.93 35.06 -2.59
N GLU A 108 1.07 35.68 -1.79
CA GLU A 108 0.08 34.97 -0.98
C GLU A 108 -1.22 34.80 -1.74
N PHE A 109 -1.71 33.56 -1.84
CA PHE A 109 -3.03 33.29 -2.40
C PHE A 109 -4.14 33.77 -1.44
N ILE A 110 -5.26 34.20 -2.00
CA ILE A 110 -6.44 34.62 -1.20
C ILE A 110 -7.09 33.43 -0.48
N ASP A 111 -6.96 32.23 -1.05
CA ASP A 111 -7.60 31.00 -0.59
C ASP A 111 -6.65 29.81 -0.82
N PRO A 112 -6.47 28.93 0.19
CA PRO A 112 -5.70 27.68 0.04
C PRO A 112 -6.17 26.79 -1.12
N ASP A 113 -7.47 26.71 -1.40
CA ASP A 113 -8.01 25.87 -2.47
C ASP A 113 -7.58 26.38 -3.86
N ILE A 114 -7.41 27.71 -4.00
CA ILE A 114 -6.88 28.32 -5.22
C ILE A 114 -5.40 28.03 -5.36
N GLU A 115 -4.64 28.09 -4.26
CA GLU A 115 -3.22 27.72 -4.25
C GLU A 115 -3.03 26.28 -4.72
N ASP A 116 -3.79 25.34 -4.16
CA ASP A 116 -3.76 23.93 -4.53
C ASP A 116 -4.15 23.72 -6.00
N ALA A 117 -5.20 24.41 -6.47
CA ALA A 117 -5.63 24.33 -7.86
C ALA A 117 -4.56 24.86 -8.83
N VAL A 118 -3.86 25.95 -8.48
CA VAL A 118 -2.79 26.51 -9.30
C VAL A 118 -1.54 25.62 -9.24
N MET A 119 -1.19 25.06 -8.09
CA MET A 119 -0.08 24.11 -7.95
C MET A 119 -0.31 22.84 -8.80
N ASN A 120 -1.53 22.30 -8.79
CA ASN A 120 -1.90 21.15 -9.63
C ASN A 120 -1.80 21.47 -11.14
N LYS A 121 -2.28 22.65 -11.56
CA LYS A 121 -2.15 23.10 -12.95
C LYS A 121 -0.70 23.36 -13.35
N PHE A 122 0.11 23.90 -12.43
CA PHE A 122 1.53 24.12 -12.63
C PHE A 122 2.28 22.80 -12.85
N MET A 123 2.02 21.79 -12.00
CA MET A 123 2.58 20.45 -12.16
C MET A 123 2.24 19.85 -13.53
N ALA A 124 0.97 19.90 -13.92
CA ALA A 124 0.53 19.40 -15.23
C ALA A 124 1.19 20.15 -16.40
N ALA A 125 1.33 21.47 -16.28
CA ALA A 125 1.92 22.31 -17.32
C ALA A 125 3.44 22.10 -17.46
N VAL A 126 4.14 21.76 -16.38
CA VAL A 126 5.58 21.42 -16.41
C VAL A 126 5.84 20.13 -17.19
N ASP A 127 4.96 19.14 -17.06
CA ASP A 127 5.08 17.86 -17.77
C ASP A 127 4.50 17.90 -19.20
N ASP A 128 3.79 18.96 -19.56
CA ASP A 128 3.16 19.12 -20.88
C ASP A 128 4.23 19.33 -21.97
N PRO A 129 4.27 18.46 -23.01
CA PRO A 129 5.15 18.64 -24.16
C PRO A 129 5.07 20.02 -24.82
N ALA A 130 3.92 20.70 -24.76
CA ALA A 130 3.71 22.04 -25.32
C ALA A 130 4.48 23.15 -24.58
N ASN A 131 4.94 22.90 -23.35
CA ASN A 131 5.74 23.84 -22.56
C ASN A 131 7.23 23.47 -22.52
N LYS A 132 7.67 22.48 -23.30
CA LYS A 132 9.09 22.16 -23.43
C LYS A 132 9.90 23.39 -23.83
N GLY A 133 10.91 23.72 -23.02
CA GLY A 133 11.78 24.89 -23.21
C GLY A 133 11.32 26.16 -22.50
N LYS A 134 10.10 26.19 -21.93
CA LYS A 134 9.68 27.27 -21.03
C LYS A 134 10.23 27.03 -19.63
N GLY A 135 10.63 28.11 -18.96
CA GLY A 135 11.05 28.06 -17.56
C GLY A 135 9.86 28.04 -16.59
N ASP A 136 10.08 27.55 -15.37
CA ASP A 136 9.05 27.47 -14.32
C ASP A 136 8.36 28.82 -14.06
N ALA A 137 9.13 29.92 -14.05
CA ALA A 137 8.59 31.26 -13.84
C ALA A 137 7.64 31.71 -14.97
N GLU A 138 7.91 31.32 -16.21
CA GLU A 138 7.07 31.62 -17.37
C GLU A 138 5.76 30.83 -17.32
N ILE A 139 5.85 29.54 -16.98
CA ILE A 139 4.69 28.67 -16.79
C ILE A 139 3.80 29.21 -15.65
N TYR A 140 4.40 29.53 -14.50
CA TYR A 140 3.69 30.09 -13.35
C TYR A 140 3.02 31.42 -13.68
N THR A 141 3.74 32.33 -14.35
CA THR A 141 3.18 33.62 -14.78
C THR A 141 2.02 33.41 -15.73
N THR A 142 2.13 32.50 -16.71
CA THR A 142 1.02 32.20 -17.64
C THR A 142 -0.24 31.73 -16.91
N LEU A 143 -0.07 30.95 -15.84
CA LEU A 143 -1.19 30.42 -15.05
C LEU A 143 -1.84 31.45 -14.11
N THR A 144 -1.09 32.47 -13.68
CA THR A 144 -1.48 33.37 -12.59
C THR A 144 -1.67 34.82 -13.00
N LYS A 145 -1.11 35.24 -14.13
CA LYS A 145 -1.19 36.61 -14.63
C LYS A 145 -2.63 37.02 -14.88
N ASP A 146 -2.95 38.25 -14.47
CA ASP A 146 -4.27 38.89 -14.61
C ASP A 146 -5.41 38.12 -13.91
N LYS A 147 -5.08 37.24 -12.96
CA LYS A 147 -6.07 36.50 -12.15
C LYS A 147 -6.16 37.11 -10.74
N PRO A 148 -7.38 37.18 -10.15
CA PRO A 148 -7.57 37.66 -8.79
C PRO A 148 -7.22 36.58 -7.75
N PHE A 149 -6.05 35.93 -7.89
CA PHE A 149 -5.64 34.82 -7.03
C PHE A 149 -4.87 35.26 -5.78
N PHE A 150 -4.28 36.45 -5.81
CA PHE A 150 -3.36 36.91 -4.78
C PHE A 150 -3.97 37.97 -3.89
N LYS A 151 -3.57 37.96 -2.62
CA LYS A 151 -3.81 39.08 -1.71
C LYS A 151 -3.06 40.32 -2.23
N SER A 152 -3.61 41.50 -2.01
CA SER A 152 -2.95 42.75 -2.38
C SER A 152 -1.64 42.90 -1.60
N MET A 153 -0.51 42.95 -2.32
CA MET A 153 0.83 43.18 -1.74
C MET A 153 0.98 44.59 -1.17
N ASN A 154 0.13 45.52 -1.61
CA ASN A 154 -0.10 46.78 -0.93
C ASN A 154 -1.34 46.58 -0.06
N PRO A 155 -1.22 46.31 1.26
CA PRO A 155 -2.37 46.49 2.11
C PRO A 155 -2.89 47.90 1.83
N ASN A 156 -4.21 48.08 1.70
CA ASN A 156 -4.77 49.41 1.68
C ASN A 156 -4.19 50.11 2.91
N VAL A 157 -3.25 51.02 2.71
CA VAL A 157 -2.94 52.02 3.72
C VAL A 157 -4.30 52.62 4.00
N ASN A 158 -4.77 52.46 5.22
CA ASN A 158 -5.86 53.26 5.73
C ASN A 158 -5.33 54.70 5.79
N MET A 159 -5.15 55.31 4.61
CA MET A 159 -5.07 56.73 4.43
C MET A 159 -6.46 57.17 4.82
N GLY A 160 -6.63 57.51 6.10
CA GLY A 160 -7.92 57.83 6.72
C GLY A 160 -8.77 58.59 5.71
N GLY A 161 -9.75 57.88 5.16
CA GLY A 161 -10.54 58.37 4.05
C GLY A 161 -11.24 59.62 4.53
N VAL A 162 -10.98 60.73 3.82
CA VAL A 162 -11.90 61.85 3.76
C VAL A 162 -13.29 61.26 3.55
N GLY A 163 -14.18 61.60 4.48
CA GLY A 163 -15.39 60.85 4.78
C GLY A 163 -16.23 60.49 3.56
N ASP A 164 -16.64 59.23 3.52
CA ASP A 164 -17.85 58.85 2.82
C ASP A 164 -19.06 59.29 3.66
N VAL A 165 -19.92 60.03 3.00
CA VAL A 165 -21.01 60.84 3.52
C VAL A 165 -22.23 59.93 3.67
N SER A 166 -22.23 59.03 4.66
CA SER A 166 -23.45 58.28 5.04
C SER A 166 -23.39 57.52 6.37
N ALA A 167 -22.62 58.01 7.34
CA ALA A 167 -22.83 57.72 8.76
C ALA A 167 -22.63 58.99 9.59
N VAL A 168 -23.61 59.89 9.51
CA VAL A 168 -23.70 61.06 10.39
C VAL A 168 -23.82 60.57 11.84
N GLY A 169 -22.80 60.82 12.67
CA GLY A 169 -23.02 60.96 14.12
C GLY A 169 -22.37 59.95 15.07
N ALA A 170 -21.17 59.41 14.80
CA ALA A 170 -20.38 58.81 15.88
C ALA A 170 -19.80 59.93 16.78
N ILE A 171 -20.62 60.44 17.70
CA ILE A 171 -20.24 61.42 18.71
C ILE A 171 -19.08 60.87 19.52
N THR A 172 -17.95 61.58 19.54
CA THR A 172 -16.77 61.18 20.33
C THR A 172 -16.98 61.45 21.82
N PRO A 173 -16.23 60.81 22.73
CA PRO A 173 -16.33 61.09 24.18
C PRO A 173 -16.10 62.56 24.53
N GLU A 174 -15.20 63.24 23.82
CA GLU A 174 -14.90 64.67 24.00
C GLU A 174 -16.03 65.57 23.49
N GLN A 175 -16.70 65.17 22.40
CA GLN A 175 -17.90 65.85 21.91
C GLN A 175 -19.06 65.63 22.87
N PHE A 176 -19.26 64.41 23.37
CA PHE A 176 -20.25 64.09 24.39
C PHE A 176 -20.04 64.91 25.66
N ALA A 177 -18.80 65.08 26.14
CA ALA A 177 -18.46 65.91 27.29
C ALA A 177 -18.87 67.39 27.12
N LYS A 178 -18.80 67.90 25.89
CA LYS A 178 -19.15 69.28 25.54
C LYS A 178 -20.64 69.49 25.20
N MET A 179 -21.40 68.41 24.98
CA MET A 179 -22.84 68.48 24.70
C MET A 179 -23.63 68.93 25.93
N GLY A 180 -24.62 69.80 25.70
CA GLY A 180 -25.57 70.25 26.71
C GLY A 180 -26.53 69.13 27.11
N MET A 181 -27.21 69.28 28.26
CA MET A 181 -28.13 68.25 28.78
C MET A 181 -29.25 67.88 27.79
N ARG A 182 -29.74 68.85 27.00
CA ARG A 182 -30.78 68.60 26.00
C ARG A 182 -30.32 67.69 24.87
N GLU A 183 -29.13 67.92 24.35
CA GLU A 183 -28.55 67.12 23.26
C GLU A 183 -28.19 65.71 23.73
N ARG A 184 -27.78 65.58 25.00
CA ARG A 184 -27.54 64.29 25.66
C ARG A 184 -28.82 63.48 25.84
N SER A 185 -29.93 64.11 26.21
CA SER A 185 -31.24 63.45 26.30
C SER A 185 -31.76 63.00 24.93
N GLU A 186 -31.54 63.79 23.88
CA GLU A 186 -31.90 63.41 22.51
C GLU A 186 -31.06 62.23 22.00
N LEU A 187 -29.77 62.17 22.36
CA LEU A 187 -28.92 61.00 22.07
C LEU A 187 -29.39 59.76 22.83
N ALA A 188 -29.76 59.89 24.10
CA ALA A 188 -30.30 58.77 24.88
C ALA A 188 -31.62 58.23 24.30
N ALA A 189 -32.44 59.07 23.67
CA ALA A 189 -33.69 58.66 23.02
C ALA A 189 -33.48 58.00 21.65
N LYS A 190 -32.48 58.46 20.88
CA LYS A 190 -32.19 57.97 19.51
C LYS A 190 -31.24 56.78 19.47
N ASP A 191 -30.21 56.77 20.32
CA ASP A 191 -29.25 55.67 20.48
C ASP A 191 -28.86 55.47 21.96
N PRO A 192 -29.67 54.70 22.71
CA PRO A 192 -29.41 54.42 24.13
C PRO A 192 -28.08 53.70 24.38
N LYS A 193 -27.60 52.88 23.44
CA LYS A 193 -26.38 52.08 23.60
C LYS A 193 -25.14 52.98 23.48
N GLN A 194 -25.14 53.89 22.51
CA GLN A 194 -24.07 54.85 22.34
C GLN A 194 -24.00 55.83 23.52
N TYR A 195 -25.14 56.27 24.06
CA TYR A 195 -25.20 57.11 25.25
C TYR A 195 -24.57 56.43 26.49
N ASP A 196 -24.93 55.18 26.79
CA ASP A 196 -24.40 54.46 27.97
C ASP A 196 -22.88 54.25 27.86
N LEU A 197 -22.38 53.89 26.68
CA LEU A 197 -20.94 53.74 26.40
C LEU A 197 -20.16 55.04 26.61
N LEU A 198 -20.69 56.17 26.16
CA LEU A 198 -20.03 57.49 26.29
C LEU A 198 -20.13 58.04 27.71
N SER A 199 -21.23 57.78 28.42
CA SER A 199 -21.41 58.20 29.81
C SER A 199 -20.46 57.50 30.78
N LYS A 200 -20.14 56.23 30.53
CA LYS A 200 -19.18 55.45 31.33
C LYS A 200 -17.72 55.87 31.12
N ARG A 201 -17.39 56.36 29.92
CA ARG A 201 -16.03 56.82 29.57
C ARG A 201 -15.75 58.28 29.92
N SER A 202 -16.78 59.05 30.26
CA SER A 202 -16.69 60.48 30.60
C SER A 202 -16.59 60.76 32.11
N LYS A 203 -16.41 59.73 32.94
CA LYS A 203 -16.19 59.85 34.39
C LYS A 203 -14.70 59.77 34.73
#